data_AF-A0A6N6PD95-F1
#
_entry.id   AF-A0A6N6PD95-F1
#
_cell.length_a   1.000
_cell.length_b   1.000
_cell.length_c   1.000
_cell.angle_alpha   90.00
_cell.angle_beta   90.00
_cell.angle_gamma   90.00
#
_symmetry.space_group_name_H-M   'P 1'
#
loop_
_entity.id
_entity.type
_entity.pdbx_description
1 polymer ?
#
loop_
_entity_poly.entity_id
_entity_poly.type
_entity_poly.pdbx_seq_one_letter_code
_entity_poly.pdbx_strand_id
1 'polypeptide(L)' 'MLKPTVSIILPVYNRAATLARCVESVRAQTFADWELIAVDDASSDDSV' A
#
# COMPACT_ATOMS: atom_id res chain seq x y z
N MET A 1 -9.63 0.41 -19.69
CA MET A 1 -8.64 0.79 -18.66
C MET A 1 -7.28 0.31 -19.12
N LEU A 2 -6.25 1.15 -18.99
CA LEU A 2 -4.86 0.70 -19.15
C LEU A 2 -4.48 -0.10 -17.90
N LYS A 3 -3.84 -1.25 -18.09
CA LYS A 3 -3.38 -2.11 -17.00
C LYS A 3 -2.00 -1.61 -16.55
N PRO A 4 -1.77 -1.36 -15.24
CA PRO A 4 -0.48 -0.89 -14.77
C PRO A 4 0.61 -1.94 -15.04
N THR A 5 1.81 -1.49 -15.34
CA THR A 5 2.97 -2.36 -15.56
C THR A 5 3.38 -3.09 -14.28
N VAL A 6 3.21 -2.46 -13.12
CA VAL A 6 3.57 -3.02 -11.81
C VAL A 6 2.38 -2.93 -10.84
N SER A 7 2.05 -4.04 -10.18
CA SER A 7 1.11 -4.06 -9.06
C SER A 7 1.86 -4.38 -7.77
N ILE A 8 1.73 -3.52 -6.77
CA ILE A 8 2.33 -3.69 -5.45
C ILE A 8 1.22 -4.15 -4.50
N ILE A 9 1.37 -5.33 -3.91
CA ILE A 9 0.40 -5.86 -2.94
C ILE A 9 0.97 -5.65 -1.54
N LEU A 10 0.21 -4.94 -0.69
CA LEU A 10 0.59 -4.61 0.67
C LEU A 10 -0.43 -5.22 1.66
N PRO A 11 -0.16 -6.41 2.23
CA PRO A 11 -0.98 -6.94 3.31
C PRO A 11 -0.74 -6.15 4.59
N VAL A 12 -1.81 -5.79 5.29
CA VAL A 12 -1.80 -4.95 6.49
C VAL A 12 -2.53 -5.68 7.62
N TYR A 13 -1.86 -5.86 8.75
CA TYR A 13 -2.47 -6.35 9.98
C TYR A 13 -1.87 -5.63 11.18
N ASN A 14 -2.65 -4.79 11.86
CA ASN A 14 -2.24 -4.06 13.06
C ASN A 14 -0.92 -3.26 12.88
N ARG A 15 -0.90 -2.34 11.91
CA ARG A 15 0.25 -1.51 11.50
C ARG A 15 -0.03 0.00 11.53
N ALA A 16 -1.00 0.49 12.28
CA ALA A 16 -1.40 1.91 12.32
C ALA A 16 -0.19 2.87 12.47
N ALA A 17 0.78 2.51 13.32
CA ALA A 17 1.99 3.31 13.56
C ALA A 17 2.97 3.42 12.37
N THR A 18 2.85 2.56 11.36
CA THR A 18 3.84 2.46 10.27
C THR A 18 3.23 2.50 8.87
N LEU A 19 1.93 2.28 8.74
CA LEU A 19 1.23 2.18 7.46
C LEU A 19 1.44 3.43 6.60
N ALA A 20 1.22 4.62 7.17
CA ALA A 20 1.41 5.88 6.45
C ALA A 20 2.83 6.03 5.88
N ARG A 21 3.86 5.75 6.68
CA ARG A 21 5.26 5.81 6.21
C ARG A 21 5.55 4.79 5.10
N CYS A 22 4.95 3.60 5.18
CA CYS A 22 5.09 2.59 4.13
C CYS A 22 4.47 3.06 2.81
N VAL A 23 3.24 3.61 2.85
CA VAL A 23 2.55 4.16 1.69
C VAL A 23 3.36 5.31 1.07
N GLU A 24 3.89 6.24 1.89
CA GLU A 24 4.74 7.33 1.38
C GLU A 24 6.03 6.82 0.73
N SER A 25 6.64 5.76 1.26
CA SER A 25 7.79 5.11 0.63
C SER A 25 7.47 4.52 -0.75
N VAL A 26 6.25 3.98 -0.93
CA VAL A 26 5.79 3.48 -2.23
C VAL A 26 5.42 4.63 -3.17
N ARG A 27 4.88 5.74 -2.64
CA ARG A 27 4.58 6.94 -3.45
C ARG A 27 5.84 7.63 -3.98
N ALA A 28 6.97 7.51 -3.28
CA ALA A 28 8.23 8.12 -3.66
C ALA A 28 8.99 7.41 -4.80
N GLN A 29 8.41 6.40 -5.46
CA GLN A 29 9.03 5.72 -6.60
C GLN A 29 9.16 6.65 -7.81
N THR A 30 10.25 6.51 -8.57
CA THR A 30 10.51 7.28 -9.80
C THR A 30 9.77 6.72 -11.02
N PHE A 31 9.39 5.44 -10.97
CA PHE A 31 8.52 4.82 -11.96
C PHE A 31 7.06 5.15 -11.62
N ALA A 32 6.25 5.50 -12.62
CA ALA A 32 4.90 6.05 -12.40
C ALA A 32 3.75 5.13 -12.82
N ASP A 33 4.00 4.10 -13.65
CA ASP A 33 2.95 3.20 -14.16
C ASP A 33 2.76 1.99 -13.23
N TRP A 34 2.27 2.27 -12.03
CA TRP A 34 2.02 1.27 -10.99
C TRP A 34 0.70 1.49 -10.26
N GLU A 35 0.22 0.43 -9.62
CA GLU A 35 -0.87 0.48 -8.63
C GLU A 35 -0.42 -0.10 -7.29
N LEU A 36 -0.98 0.40 -6.19
CA LEU A 36 -0.80 -0.15 -4.86
C LEU A 36 -2.15 -0.71 -4.38
N ILE A 37 -2.16 -1.99 -4.05
CA ILE A 37 -3.31 -2.70 -3.51
C ILE A 37 -2.98 -3.01 -2.04
N ALA A 38 -3.50 -2.18 -1.14
CA ALA A 38 -3.44 -2.45 0.30
C ALA A 38 -4.60 -3.36 0.70
N VAL A 39 -4.30 -4.45 1.39
CA VAL A 39 -5.29 -5.44 1.84
C VAL A 39 -5.23 -5.51 3.35
N ASP A 40 -6.30 -5.07 4.02
CA ASP A 40 -6.45 -5.26 5.46
C ASP A 40 -6.83 -6.72 5.76
N ASP A 41 -6.02 -7.37 6.60
CA ASP A 41 -6.18 -8.75 7.06
C ASP A 41 -6.93 -8.79 8.40
N ALA A 42 -8.06 -8.08 8.46
CA ALA A 42 -8.91 -7.93 9.63
C ALA A 42 -8.19 -7.32 10.85
N SER A 43 -7.54 -6.17 10.65
CA SER A 43 -6.93 -5.39 11.75
C SER A 43 -7.96 -5.02 12.82
N SER A 44 -7.49 -4.93 14.06
CA SER A 44 -8.26 -4.49 15.24
C SER A 44 -7.81 -3.12 15.75
N ASP A 45 -6.89 -2.46 15.03
CA ASP A 45 -6.41 -1.10 15.29
C ASP A 45 -6.80 -0.16 14.13
N ASP A 46 -6.28 1.08 14.16
CA ASP A 46 -6.55 2.11 13.14
C ASP A 46 -5.72 1.94 11.85
N SER A 47 -5.49 0.70 11.40
CA SER A 47 -4.74 0.41 10.15
C SER A 47 -5.58 0.57 8.87
N VAL A 48 -6.28 1.70 8.76
CA VAL A 48 -7.24 1.99 7.67
C VAL A 48 -6.82 3.15 6.79
#